data_AF-A0A8J2XFT0-F1
#
_entry.id   AF-A0A8J2XFT0-F1
#
_cell.length_a   1.000
_cell.length_b   1.000
_cell.length_c   1.000
_cell.angle_alpha   90.00
_cell.angle_beta   90.00
_cell.angle_gamma   90.00
#
_symmetry.space_group_name_H-M   'P 1'
#
loop_
_entity.id
_entity.type
_entity.pdbx_description
1 polymer ?
#
loop_
_entity_poly.entity_id
_entity_poly.type
_entity_poly.pdbx_seq_one_letter_code
_entity_poly.pdbx_strand_id
1 'polypeptide(L)'
;MSTVTEGDLKRLEDLITGLAQRIEQRFDAVESRLDRLETKVQDLAISVVKIESKVDGLEKRIDDTIKPIDSVDARLNTFTIGFFSIFGVFVTGVLTVIGKIVFFPNP
;
A
#
# COMPACT_ATOMS: atom_id res chain seq x y z
N MET A 1 -70.98 -9.59 -30.49
CA MET A 1 -70.29 -8.95 -29.36
C MET A 1 -70.13 -10.04 -28.31
N SER A 2 -68.92 -10.58 -28.10
CA SER A 2 -68.70 -11.53 -27.01
C SER A 2 -68.81 -10.74 -25.71
N THR A 3 -69.78 -11.08 -24.86
CA THR A 3 -69.95 -10.42 -23.57
C THR A 3 -68.87 -10.96 -22.63
N VAL A 4 -68.13 -10.07 -21.98
CA VAL A 4 -67.17 -10.46 -20.93
C VAL A 4 -67.97 -11.13 -19.83
N THR A 5 -67.60 -12.36 -19.46
CA THR A 5 -68.29 -13.11 -18.41
C THR A 5 -67.69 -12.77 -17.05
N GLU A 6 -68.47 -12.93 -15.99
CA GLU A 6 -67.99 -12.77 -14.60
C GLU A 6 -66.83 -13.72 -14.28
N GLY A 7 -66.78 -14.89 -14.92
CA GLY A 7 -65.67 -15.84 -14.82
C GLY A 7 -64.36 -15.31 -15.41
N ASP A 8 -64.42 -14.52 -16.48
CA ASP A 8 -63.24 -13.90 -17.08
C ASP A 8 -62.68 -12.78 -16.19
N LEU A 9 -63.56 -12.00 -15.56
CA LEU A 9 -63.18 -10.97 -14.59
C LEU A 9 -62.52 -11.58 -13.36
N LYS A 10 -63.07 -12.67 -12.81
CA LYS A 10 -62.49 -13.36 -11.66
C LYS A 10 -61.11 -13.94 -11.95
N ARG A 11 -60.92 -14.55 -13.13
CA ARG A 11 -59.60 -15.04 -13.54
C ARG A 11 -58.57 -13.91 -13.66
N LEU A 12 -59.00 -12.76 -14.18
CA LEU A 12 -58.13 -11.59 -14.28
C LEU A 12 -57.74 -11.07 -12.89
N GLU A 13 -58.68 -10.99 -11.95
CA GLU A 13 -58.44 -10.61 -10.56
C GLU A 13 -57.46 -11.58 -9.86
N ASP A 14 -57.66 -12.89 -10.01
CA ASP A 14 -56.77 -13.92 -9.46
C ASP A 14 -55.35 -13.79 -10.04
N LEU A 15 -55.23 -13.54 -11.34
CA LEU A 15 -53.95 -13.32 -12.02
C LEU A 15 -53.25 -12.06 -11.51
N ILE A 16 -53.98 -10.95 -11.39
CA ILE A 16 -53.44 -9.68 -10.88
C ILE A 16 -52.96 -9.85 -9.44
N THR A 17 -53.77 -10.48 -8.58
CA THR A 17 -53.44 -10.72 -7.17
C THR A 17 -52.22 -11.63 -7.05
N GLY A 18 -52.16 -12.71 -7.83
CA GLY A 18 -51.00 -13.60 -7.86
C GLY A 18 -49.72 -12.93 -8.38
N LEU A 19 -49.84 -12.01 -9.34
CA LEU A 19 -48.71 -11.21 -9.82
C LEU A 19 -48.24 -10.22 -8.76
N ALA A 20 -49.17 -9.53 -8.09
CA ALA A 20 -48.87 -8.58 -7.03
C ALA A 20 -48.10 -9.26 -5.89
N GLN A 21 -48.57 -10.42 -5.41
CA GLN A 21 -47.89 -11.20 -4.37
C GLN A 21 -46.47 -11.62 -4.77
N ARG A 22 -46.28 -12.07 -6.03
CA ARG A 22 -44.95 -12.44 -6.53
C ARG A 22 -44.02 -11.25 -6.65
N ILE A 23 -44.55 -10.08 -7.02
CA ILE A 23 -43.79 -8.84 -7.09
C ILE A 23 -43.35 -8.43 -5.69
N GLU A 24 -44.26 -8.44 -4.72
CA GLU A 24 -43.98 -8.07 -3.32
C GLU A 24 -42.90 -8.97 -2.72
N GLN A 25 -43.02 -10.29 -2.87
CA GLN A 25 -41.97 -11.24 -2.44
C GLN A 25 -40.59 -10.97 -3.08
N ARG A 26 -40.58 -10.54 -4.35
CA ARG A 26 -39.32 -10.17 -5.02
C ARG A 26 -38.78 -8.84 -4.53
N PHE A 27 -39.63 -7.89 -4.17
CA PHE A 27 -39.23 -6.62 -3.56
C PHE A 27 -38.62 -6.85 -2.18
N ASP A 28 -39.26 -7.63 -1.31
CA ASP A 28 -38.70 -7.98 0.01
C ASP A 28 -37.31 -8.64 -0.12
N ALA A 29 -37.16 -9.53 -1.11
CA ALA A 29 -35.87 -10.18 -1.38
C ALA A 29 -34.81 -9.20 -1.92
N VAL A 30 -35.21 -8.16 -2.65
CA VAL A 30 -34.32 -7.10 -3.12
C VAL A 30 -33.91 -6.19 -1.96
N GLU A 31 -34.85 -5.75 -1.13
CA GLU A 31 -34.58 -4.94 0.06
C GLU A 31 -33.59 -5.64 0.99
N SER A 32 -33.83 -6.92 1.31
CA SER A 32 -32.90 -7.69 2.13
C SER A 32 -31.50 -7.81 1.52
N ARG A 33 -31.40 -7.85 0.18
CA ARG A 33 -30.09 -7.86 -0.51
C ARG A 33 -29.43 -6.49 -0.47
N LEU A 34 -30.19 -5.40 -0.53
CA LEU A 34 -29.69 -4.04 -0.42
C LEU A 34 -29.14 -3.77 1.00
N ASP A 35 -29.86 -4.17 2.05
CA ASP A 35 -29.38 -4.04 3.45
C ASP A 35 -28.03 -4.76 3.66
N ARG A 36 -27.91 -5.97 3.09
CA ARG A 36 -26.65 -6.74 3.13
C ARG A 36 -25.54 -6.07 2.34
N LEU A 37 -25.86 -5.42 1.22
CA LEU A 37 -24.88 -4.67 0.43
C LEU A 37 -24.43 -3.42 1.17
N GLU A 38 -25.34 -2.65 1.79
CA GLU A 38 -24.98 -1.49 2.62
C GLU A 38 -24.03 -1.88 3.75
N THR A 39 -24.34 -2.97 4.47
CA THR A 39 -23.48 -3.48 5.54
C THR A 39 -22.08 -3.82 5.01
N LYS A 40 -21.99 -4.55 3.88
CA LYS A 40 -20.70 -4.90 3.27
C LYS A 40 -19.92 -3.67 2.80
N VAL A 41 -20.60 -2.65 2.29
CA VAL A 41 -19.98 -1.40 1.86
C VAL A 41 -19.42 -0.64 3.06
N GLN A 42 -20.13 -0.61 4.19
CA GLN A 42 -19.64 -0.02 5.44
C GLN A 42 -18.39 -0.76 5.96
N ASP A 43 -18.41 -2.10 5.97
CA ASP A 43 -17.25 -2.92 6.38
C ASP A 43 -16.03 -2.68 5.47
N LEU A 44 -16.26 -2.55 4.16
CA LEU A 44 -15.22 -2.20 3.20
C LEU A 44 -14.65 -0.82 3.47
N ALA A 45 -15.49 0.19 3.73
CA ALA A 45 -15.04 1.54 4.04
C ALA A 45 -14.14 1.57 5.30
N ILE A 46 -14.55 0.87 6.36
CA ILE A 46 -13.74 0.72 7.59
C ILE A 46 -12.40 0.04 7.28
N SER A 47 -12.41 -1.00 6.45
CA SER A 47 -11.20 -1.72 6.06
C SER A 47 -10.24 -0.84 5.27
N VAL A 48 -10.75 0.01 4.37
CA VAL A 48 -9.94 0.98 3.61
C VAL A 48 -9.26 1.98 4.55
N VAL A 49 -10.00 2.60 5.48
CA VAL A 49 -9.42 3.53 6.47
C VAL A 49 -8.30 2.87 7.29
N LYS A 50 -8.48 1.60 7.67
CA LYS A 50 -7.45 0.84 8.38
C LYS A 50 -6.21 0.55 7.52
N ILE A 51 -6.39 0.35 6.22
CA ILE A 51 -5.29 0.17 5.27
C ILE A 51 -4.53 1.49 5.10
N GLU A 52 -5.23 2.61 4.91
CA GLU A 52 -4.61 3.94 4.81
C GLU A 52 -3.74 4.24 6.04
N SER A 53 -4.27 4.06 7.25
CA SER A 53 -3.50 4.26 8.48
C SER A 53 -2.26 3.35 8.60
N LYS A 54 -2.34 2.11 8.08
CA LYS A 54 -1.18 1.21 8.03
C LYS A 54 -0.14 1.67 7.00
N VAL A 55 -0.58 2.20 5.86
CA VAL A 55 0.30 2.75 4.83
C VAL A 55 1.05 3.96 5.39
N ASP A 56 0.38 4.91 6.03
CA ASP A 56 1.01 6.06 6.69
C ASP A 56 2.07 5.61 7.72
N GLY A 57 1.73 4.58 8.50
CA GLY A 57 2.66 3.99 9.47
C GLY A 57 3.87 3.32 8.84
N LEU A 58 3.71 2.71 7.65
CA LEU A 58 4.82 2.13 6.89
C LEU A 58 5.71 3.22 6.26
N GLU A 59 5.12 4.27 5.69
CA GLU A 59 5.86 5.41 5.15
C GLU A 59 6.78 6.03 6.21
N LYS A 60 6.25 6.30 7.40
CA LYS A 60 7.05 6.82 8.51
C LYS A 60 8.19 5.88 8.90
N ARG A 61 7.94 4.56 8.97
CA ARG A 61 8.99 3.57 9.30
C ARG A 61 10.07 3.49 8.23
N ILE A 62 9.70 3.66 6.96
CA ILE A 62 10.64 3.73 5.84
C ILE A 62 11.52 4.98 6.00
N ASP A 63 10.92 6.14 6.23
CA ASP A 63 11.67 7.39 6.46
C ASP A 63 12.63 7.28 7.64
N ASP A 64 12.18 6.72 8.76
CA ASP A 64 13.00 6.50 9.96
C ASP A 64 14.14 5.50 9.70
N THR A 65 14.00 4.61 8.71
CA THR A 65 15.05 3.67 8.30
C THR A 65 16.04 4.28 7.29
N ILE A 66 15.57 5.17 6.40
CA ILE A 66 16.41 5.79 5.37
C ILE A 66 17.33 6.87 5.96
N LYS A 67 16.83 7.73 6.85
CA LYS A 67 17.63 8.84 7.41
C LYS A 67 18.96 8.40 8.06
N PRO A 68 19.00 7.31 8.86
CA PRO A 68 20.27 6.81 9.39
C PRO A 68 21.23 6.29 8.31
N ILE A 69 20.72 5.76 7.20
CA ILE A 69 21.56 5.28 6.07
C ILE A 69 22.30 6.45 5.45
N ASP A 70 21.61 7.58 5.18
CA ASP A 70 22.25 8.79 4.67
C ASP A 70 23.31 9.32 5.63
N SER A 71 23.05 9.26 6.94
CA SER A 71 24.02 9.63 7.96
C SER A 71 25.25 8.71 7.97
N VAL A 72 25.04 7.40 7.80
CA VAL A 72 26.13 6.41 7.70
C VAL A 72 26.97 6.69 6.46
N ASP A 73 26.35 6.96 5.31
CA ASP A 73 27.05 7.27 4.06
C ASP A 73 27.96 8.51 4.20
N ALA A 74 27.43 9.59 4.79
CA ALA A 74 28.21 10.81 5.06
C ALA A 74 29.41 10.55 6.00
N ARG A 75 29.22 9.71 7.04
CA ARG A 75 30.29 9.32 7.97
C ARG A 75 31.35 8.46 7.28
N LEU A 76 30.95 7.52 6.42
CA LEU A 76 31.86 6.68 5.66
C LEU A 76 32.66 7.48 4.63
N ASN A 77 32.04 8.45 3.95
CA ASN A 77 32.75 9.34 3.05
C ASN A 77 33.81 10.17 3.81
N THR A 78 33.43 10.75 4.95
CA THR A 78 34.36 11.49 5.82
C THR A 78 35.52 10.61 6.30
N PHE A 79 35.22 9.38 6.72
CA PHE A 79 36.23 8.40 7.13
C PHE A 79 37.17 8.05 5.98
N THR A 80 36.62 7.81 4.79
CA THR A 80 37.39 7.45 3.59
C THR A 80 38.38 8.56 3.23
N ILE A 81 37.93 9.83 3.21
CA ILE A 81 38.79 10.99 2.95
C ILE A 81 39.88 11.12 4.02
N GLY A 82 39.51 11.01 5.30
CA GLY A 82 40.46 11.07 6.42
C GLY A 82 41.51 9.96 6.37
N PHE A 83 41.08 8.73 6.09
CA PHE A 83 41.95 7.56 5.94
C PHE A 83 42.94 7.77 4.79
N PHE A 84 42.47 8.14 3.59
CA PHE A 84 43.38 8.36 2.46
C PHE A 84 44.34 9.53 2.69
N SER A 85 43.93 10.56 3.41
CA SER A 85 44.81 11.69 3.75
C SER A 85 45.98 11.25 4.63
N ILE A 86 45.69 10.52 5.71
CA ILE A 86 46.72 10.04 6.64
C ILE A 86 47.58 8.94 6.01
N PHE A 87 46.93 7.96 5.37
CA PHE A 87 47.59 6.86 4.71
C PHE A 87 48.49 7.36 3.56
N GLY A 88 48.03 8.35 2.79
CA GLY A 88 48.82 8.99 1.74
C GLY A 88 50.12 9.59 2.29
N VAL A 89 50.04 10.42 3.34
CA VAL A 89 51.22 11.01 3.98
C VAL A 89 52.16 9.94 4.54
N PHE A 90 51.61 8.92 5.20
CA PHE A 90 52.39 7.82 5.74
C PHE A 90 53.15 7.05 4.64
N VAL A 91 52.45 6.64 3.58
CA VAL A 91 53.04 5.92 2.44
C VAL A 91 54.13 6.76 1.76
N THR A 92 53.87 8.04 1.49
CA THR A 92 54.88 8.94 0.92
C THR A 92 56.11 9.06 1.82
N GLY A 93 55.91 9.17 3.14
CA GLY A 93 57.01 9.23 4.11
C GLY A 93 57.89 7.97 4.08
N VAL A 94 57.28 6.79 4.15
CA VAL A 94 57.99 5.50 4.10
C VAL A 94 58.74 5.34 2.77
N LEU A 95 58.10 5.64 1.64
CA LEU A 95 58.75 5.56 0.32
C LEU A 95 59.94 6.51 0.22
N THR A 96 59.85 7.71 0.78
CA THR A 96 60.94 8.69 0.77
C THR A 96 62.15 8.18 1.56
N VAL A 97 61.94 7.58 2.73
CA VAL A 97 63.02 7.02 3.57
C VAL A 97 63.68 5.83 2.88
N ILE A 98 62.89 4.89 2.35
CA ILE A 98 63.40 3.72 1.63
C ILE A 98 64.17 4.16 0.38
N GLY A 99 63.62 5.11 -0.37
CA GLY A 99 64.27 5.65 -1.56
C GLY A 99 65.64 6.25 -1.27
N LYS A 100 65.78 6.99 -0.15
CA LYS A 100 67.10 7.48 0.30
C LYS A 100 68.07 6.34 0.62
N ILE A 101 67.65 5.34 1.40
CA ILE A 101 68.51 4.22 1.79
C ILE A 101 68.98 3.39 0.59
N VAL A 102 68.09 3.13 -0.38
CA VAL A 102 68.36 2.26 -1.53
C VAL A 102 69.12 2.97 -2.65
N PHE A 103 68.74 4.20 -3.00
CA PHE A 103 69.29 4.90 -4.16
C PHE A 103 70.42 5.90 -3.81
N PHE A 104 70.51 6.35 -2.56
CA PHE A 104 71.57 7.25 -2.09
C PHE A 104 72.22 6.69 -0.81
N PRO A 105 72.93 5.55 -0.90
CA PRO A 105 73.65 5.01 0.25
C PRO A 105 74.64 6.04 0.77
N ASN A 106 74.55 6.34 2.07
CA ASN A 106 75.47 7.27 2.73
C ASN A 106 76.90 6.69 2.61
N PRO A 107 77.90 7.46 2.12
CA PRO A 107 79.26 6.98 1.96
C PRO A 107 79.93 6.61 3.29
#